data_AF-A0A292YRH1-F1
#
_entry.id   AF-A0A292YRH1-F1
#
_cell.length_a   1.000
_cell.length_b   1.000
_cell.length_c   1.000
_cell.angle_alpha   90.00
_cell.angle_beta   90.00
_cell.angle_gamma   90.00
#
_symmetry.space_group_name_H-M   'P 1'
#
loop_
_entity.id
_entity.type
_entity.pdbx_description
1 polymer ?
#
loop_
_entity_poly.entity_id
_entity_poly.type
_entity_poly.pdbx_seq_one_letter_code
_entity_poly.pdbx_strand_id
1 'polypeptide(L)'
;MGLVVDPAPEHEYMRGRLSIPSLVPRGGPMSCKFRCLRRHDCKTADCPKYLGAEGAGAHPYNVLALRADSPVIGITEGELDAVIATEAGIPSVAIPGVKAWRSHYAYMLEGFARVLVFGDADGAGKQFAERLVEDIHGSRAIHFPDGHDVSSFVAEHGADALRERCS
;
A
#
# COMPACT_ATOMS: atom_id res chain seq x y z
N MET A 1 6.17 -5.26 -11.46
CA MET A 1 7.17 -5.48 -10.39
C MET A 1 8.25 -6.42 -10.91
N GLY A 2 9.47 -6.35 -10.39
CA GLY A 2 10.55 -7.25 -10.81
C GLY A 2 11.72 -7.29 -9.82
N LEU A 3 12.61 -8.26 -9.99
CA LEU A 3 13.86 -8.33 -9.24
C LEU A 3 14.87 -7.31 -9.80
N VAL A 4 15.49 -6.52 -8.93
CA VAL A 4 16.61 -5.65 -9.33
C VAL A 4 17.85 -6.50 -9.54
N VAL A 5 18.13 -6.86 -10.79
CA VAL A 5 19.28 -7.69 -11.16
C VAL A 5 20.50 -6.83 -11.47
N ASP A 6 20.35 -5.77 -12.26
CA ASP A 6 21.46 -4.94 -12.75
C ASP A 6 21.15 -3.44 -12.59
N PRO A 7 21.31 -2.88 -11.37
CA PRO A 7 21.14 -1.45 -11.12
C PRO A 7 22.31 -0.62 -11.67
N ALA A 8 22.08 0.68 -11.86
CA ALA A 8 23.16 1.64 -12.11
C ALA A 8 24.17 1.65 -10.93
N PRO A 9 25.45 2.02 -11.15
CA PRO A 9 26.49 1.98 -10.11
C PRO A 9 26.12 2.71 -8.81
N GLU A 10 25.46 3.85 -8.90
CA GLU A 10 24.98 4.65 -7.77
C GLU A 10 23.83 3.99 -7.00
N HIS A 11 23.23 2.93 -7.54
CA HIS A 11 22.09 2.19 -6.99
C HIS A 11 22.42 0.72 -6.67
N GLU A 12 23.70 0.35 -6.59
CA GLU A 12 24.14 -1.03 -6.26
C GLU A 12 23.48 -1.60 -5.00
N TYR A 13 23.23 -0.75 -3.99
CA TYR A 13 22.55 -1.13 -2.74
C TYR A 13 21.08 -1.58 -2.93
N MET A 14 20.51 -1.37 -4.11
CA MET A 14 19.18 -1.85 -4.50
C MET A 14 19.18 -3.26 -5.09
N ARG A 15 20.35 -3.81 -5.46
CA ARG A 15 20.48 -5.14 -6.08
C ARG A 15 19.86 -6.23 -5.18
N GLY A 16 19.14 -7.17 -5.80
CA GLY A 16 18.48 -8.27 -5.10
C GLY A 16 17.19 -7.89 -4.36
N ARG A 17 16.69 -6.66 -4.52
CA ARG A 17 15.39 -6.22 -3.97
C ARG A 17 14.27 -6.36 -5.00
N LEU A 18 13.03 -6.45 -4.52
CA LEU A 18 11.83 -6.36 -5.34
C LEU A 18 11.53 -4.90 -5.65
N SER A 19 11.43 -4.54 -6.92
CA SER A 19 11.00 -3.22 -7.37
C SER A 19 9.47 -3.11 -7.44
N ILE A 20 8.95 -2.03 -6.86
CA ILE A 20 7.53 -1.69 -6.78
C ILE A 20 7.36 -0.30 -7.42
N PRO A 21 7.12 -0.25 -8.74
CA PRO A 21 7.01 1.02 -9.46
C PRO A 21 5.65 1.68 -9.23
N SER A 22 5.66 2.98 -8.94
CA SER A 22 4.49 3.84 -8.91
C SER A 22 4.26 4.46 -10.28
N LEU A 23 3.00 4.53 -10.71
CA LEU A 23 2.62 5.09 -12.00
C LEU A 23 1.79 6.36 -11.82
N VAL A 24 1.91 7.30 -12.75
CA VAL A 24 0.96 8.42 -12.88
C VAL A 24 -0.37 7.92 -13.48
N PRO A 25 -1.48 8.69 -13.41
CA PRO A 25 -2.78 8.26 -13.94
C PRO A 25 -2.80 7.91 -15.44
N ARG A 26 -1.85 8.44 -16.21
CA ARG A 26 -1.63 8.11 -17.64
C ARG A 26 -0.78 6.86 -17.89
N GLY A 27 -0.34 6.16 -16.84
CA GLY A 27 0.44 4.92 -16.94
C GLY A 27 1.96 5.10 -17.05
N GLY A 28 2.46 6.34 -17.07
CA GLY A 28 3.90 6.60 -17.05
C GLY A 28 4.53 6.35 -15.67
N PRO A 29 5.82 5.98 -15.59
CA PRO A 29 6.51 5.79 -14.32
C PRO A 29 6.65 7.12 -13.55
N MET A 30 6.47 7.07 -12.23
CA MET A 30 6.60 8.23 -11.33
C MET A 30 7.77 8.06 -10.35
N SER A 31 7.77 6.96 -9.61
CA SER A 31 8.78 6.64 -8.60
C SER A 31 8.87 5.13 -8.40
N CYS A 32 9.84 4.66 -7.62
CA CYS A 32 9.96 3.25 -7.30
C CYS A 32 10.33 3.05 -5.82
N LYS A 33 9.68 2.07 -5.20
CA LYS A 33 10.05 1.52 -3.89
C LYS A 33 10.73 0.18 -4.09
N PHE A 34 11.57 -0.21 -3.13
CA PHE A 34 12.35 -1.44 -3.20
C PHE A 34 12.24 -2.21 -1.89
N ARG A 35 11.72 -3.43 -1.95
CA ARG A 35 11.52 -4.30 -0.79
C ARG A 35 12.64 -5.34 -0.67
N CYS A 36 13.17 -5.53 0.54
CA CYS A 36 14.11 -6.61 0.84
C CYS A 36 13.43 -7.98 0.64
N LEU A 37 14.12 -8.91 -0.05
CA LEU A 37 13.65 -10.28 -0.28
C LEU A 37 14.37 -11.34 0.56
N ARG A 38 15.42 -10.94 1.29
CA ARG A 38 16.19 -11.86 2.13
C ARG A 38 15.31 -12.33 3.30
N ARG A 39 15.41 -13.62 3.65
CA ARG A 39 14.67 -14.23 4.77
C ARG A 39 15.37 -13.97 6.11
N HIS A 40 15.20 -12.78 6.66
CA HIS A 40 15.72 -12.38 7.97
C HIS A 40 14.85 -11.28 8.59
N ASP A 41 15.05 -10.99 9.89
CA ASP A 41 14.47 -9.79 10.49
C ASP A 41 15.29 -8.54 10.11
N CYS A 42 14.73 -7.73 9.21
CA CYS A 42 15.36 -6.51 8.71
C CYS A 42 15.77 -5.55 9.84
N LYS A 43 15.09 -5.59 10.99
CA LYS A 43 15.40 -4.74 12.15
C LYS A 43 16.70 -5.15 12.83
N THR A 44 17.05 -6.44 12.81
CA THR A 44 18.27 -6.96 13.45
C THR A 44 19.45 -7.08 12.50
N ALA A 45 19.20 -7.16 11.19
CA ALA A 45 20.22 -7.35 10.17
C ALA A 45 20.77 -6.03 9.55
N ASP A 46 20.52 -4.88 10.21
CA ASP A 46 20.88 -3.53 9.75
C ASP A 46 20.56 -3.30 8.26
N CYS A 47 19.36 -3.72 7.85
CA CYS A 47 18.94 -3.70 6.46
C CYS A 47 17.52 -3.15 6.36
N PRO A 48 17.31 -1.99 5.70
CA PRO A 48 15.97 -1.44 5.54
C PRO A 48 15.03 -2.43 4.84
N LYS A 49 13.85 -2.70 5.44
CA LYS A 49 12.81 -3.56 4.84
C LYS A 49 12.32 -2.96 3.51
N TYR A 50 12.17 -1.64 3.47
CA TYR A 50 11.81 -0.86 2.30
C TYR A 50 12.81 0.28 2.08
N LEU A 51 13.10 0.56 0.81
CA LEU A 51 13.83 1.74 0.34
C LEU A 51 12.96 2.51 -0.66
N GLY A 52 13.16 3.83 -0.74
CA GLY A 52 12.61 4.66 -1.81
C GLY A 52 13.74 5.32 -2.59
N ALA A 53 13.46 5.70 -3.83
CA ALA A 53 14.34 6.57 -4.58
C ALA A 53 14.49 7.93 -3.86
N GLU A 54 15.70 8.46 -3.82
CA GLU A 54 15.97 9.77 -3.23
C GLU A 54 15.17 10.87 -3.93
N GLY A 55 14.68 11.86 -3.16
CA GLY A 55 13.89 12.97 -3.67
C GLY A 55 12.45 12.61 -4.09
N ALA A 56 12.03 11.34 -3.98
CA ALA A 56 10.65 10.95 -4.25
C ALA A 56 9.70 11.55 -3.20
N GLY A 57 8.79 12.42 -3.64
CA GLY A 57 7.73 12.98 -2.80
C GLY A 57 6.75 11.90 -2.31
N ALA A 58 5.98 12.23 -1.27
CA ALA A 58 4.91 11.37 -0.79
C ALA A 58 3.66 11.55 -1.66
N HIS A 59 3.38 10.58 -2.53
CA HIS A 59 2.21 10.55 -3.40
C HIS A 59 1.43 9.25 -3.19
N PRO A 60 0.12 9.24 -3.45
CA PRO A 60 -0.65 8.01 -3.45
C PRO A 60 -0.07 7.00 -4.44
N TYR A 61 0.08 5.76 -3.99
CA TYR A 61 0.46 4.63 -4.84
C TYR A 61 -0.77 4.02 -5.51
N ASN A 62 -0.57 3.36 -6.65
CA ASN A 62 -1.59 2.66 -7.43
C ASN A 62 -2.81 3.53 -7.78
N VAL A 63 -2.60 4.79 -8.17
CA VAL A 63 -3.67 5.71 -8.61
C VAL A 63 -4.49 5.18 -9.79
N LEU A 64 -4.03 4.15 -10.49
CA LEU A 64 -4.80 3.46 -11.52
C LEU A 64 -5.99 2.67 -10.93
N ALA A 65 -5.95 2.26 -9.66
CA ALA A 65 -7.07 1.63 -8.97
C ALA A 65 -8.31 2.53 -8.90
N LEU A 66 -8.14 3.86 -8.95
CA LEU A 66 -9.23 4.84 -9.02
C LEU A 66 -10.07 4.70 -10.30
N ARG A 67 -9.58 3.98 -11.32
CA ARG A 67 -10.26 3.75 -12.59
C ARG A 67 -10.92 2.38 -12.68
N ALA A 68 -10.85 1.59 -11.61
CA ALA A 68 -11.46 0.27 -11.58
C ALA A 68 -12.99 0.38 -11.68
N ASP A 69 -13.61 -0.52 -12.45
CA ASP A 69 -15.05 -0.68 -12.47
C ASP A 69 -15.50 -1.45 -11.22
N SER A 70 -15.50 -0.75 -10.09
CA SER A 70 -15.82 -1.30 -8.77
C SER A 70 -16.52 -0.24 -7.93
N PRO A 71 -17.59 -0.59 -7.20
CA PRO A 71 -18.20 0.32 -6.24
C PRO A 71 -17.39 0.43 -4.93
N VAL A 72 -16.34 -0.38 -4.77
CA VAL A 72 -15.50 -0.43 -3.57
C VAL A 72 -14.05 -0.09 -3.92
N ILE A 73 -13.41 0.71 -3.07
CA ILE A 73 -11.97 0.97 -3.12
C ILE A 73 -11.34 0.78 -1.73
N GLY A 74 -10.13 0.23 -1.71
CA GLY A 74 -9.31 0.10 -0.52
C GLY A 74 -8.25 1.19 -0.39
N ILE A 75 -7.87 1.51 0.85
CA ILE A 75 -6.73 2.35 1.19
C ILE A 75 -5.84 1.58 2.15
N THR A 76 -4.56 1.45 1.83
CA THR A 76 -3.53 0.83 2.67
C THR A 76 -2.45 1.83 3.04
N GLU A 77 -1.58 1.49 3.99
CA GLU A 77 -0.36 2.27 4.26
C GLU A 77 0.78 1.92 3.31
N GLY A 78 0.97 0.62 3.05
CA GLY A 78 2.06 0.08 2.24
C GLY A 78 1.68 -0.16 0.78
N GLU A 79 2.62 0.08 -0.13
CA GLU A 79 2.42 -0.14 -1.57
C GLU A 79 2.20 -1.62 -1.89
N LEU A 80 2.86 -2.55 -1.20
CA LEU A 80 2.64 -3.98 -1.41
C LEU A 80 1.26 -4.42 -0.95
N ASP A 81 0.75 -3.87 0.16
CA ASP A 81 -0.60 -4.15 0.64
C ASP A 81 -1.65 -3.72 -0.38
N ALA A 82 -1.47 -2.56 -1.01
CA ALA A 82 -2.35 -2.11 -2.09
C ALA A 82 -2.32 -3.04 -3.30
N VAL A 83 -1.13 -3.55 -3.67
CA VAL A 83 -1.03 -4.57 -4.73
C VAL A 83 -1.79 -5.83 -4.35
N ILE A 84 -1.52 -6.37 -3.16
CA ILE A 84 -2.12 -7.65 -2.72
C ILE A 84 -3.64 -7.54 -2.56
N ALA A 85 -4.15 -6.43 -2.00
CA ALA A 85 -5.58 -6.17 -1.95
C ALA A 85 -6.20 -6.09 -3.35
N THR A 86 -5.52 -5.43 -4.29
CA THR A 86 -5.97 -5.33 -5.69
C THR A 86 -6.03 -6.70 -6.36
N GLU A 87 -4.99 -7.52 -6.20
CA GLU A 87 -4.97 -8.91 -6.71
C GLU A 87 -6.02 -9.79 -6.01
N ALA A 88 -6.34 -9.50 -4.75
CA ALA A 88 -7.46 -10.09 -4.04
C ALA A 88 -8.82 -9.55 -4.49
N GLY A 89 -8.90 -8.73 -5.54
CA GLY A 89 -10.15 -8.24 -6.13
C GLY A 89 -10.73 -6.98 -5.45
N ILE A 90 -9.95 -6.30 -4.61
CA ILE A 90 -10.32 -5.03 -3.99
C ILE A 90 -9.35 -3.97 -4.51
N PRO A 91 -9.72 -3.21 -5.57
CA PRO A 91 -8.88 -2.15 -6.09
C PRO A 91 -8.44 -1.22 -4.96
N SER A 92 -7.14 -1.01 -4.78
CA SER A 92 -6.62 -0.31 -3.61
C SER A 92 -5.50 0.66 -3.93
N VAL A 93 -5.51 1.81 -3.27
CA VAL A 93 -4.41 2.79 -3.26
C VAL A 93 -3.61 2.67 -1.97
N ALA A 94 -2.34 3.10 -1.97
CA ALA A 94 -1.57 3.22 -0.72
C ALA A 94 -1.22 4.68 -0.41
N ILE A 95 -1.31 5.06 0.86
CA ILE A 95 -0.89 6.36 1.38
C ILE A 95 0.18 6.11 2.45
N PRO A 96 1.45 6.53 2.25
CA PRO A 96 2.54 6.20 3.16
C PRO A 96 2.45 7.03 4.46
N GLY A 97 1.65 6.53 5.39
CA GLY A 97 1.41 7.09 6.71
C GLY A 97 0.51 8.33 6.73
N VAL A 98 0.00 8.66 7.91
CA VAL A 98 -0.98 9.74 8.12
C VAL A 98 -0.48 11.12 7.69
N LYS A 99 0.82 11.38 7.78
CA LYS A 99 1.41 12.67 7.36
C LYS A 99 1.41 12.88 5.85
N ALA A 100 1.31 11.81 5.06
CA ALA A 100 1.19 11.90 3.61
C ALA A 100 -0.26 12.16 3.17
N TRP A 101 -1.25 11.90 4.04
CA TRP A 101 -2.64 12.21 3.76
C TRP A 101 -2.84 13.71 3.57
N ARG A 102 -3.67 14.04 2.59
CA ARG A 102 -4.12 15.39 2.27
C ARG A 102 -5.63 15.31 2.11
N SER A 103 -6.37 16.19 2.77
CA SER A 103 -7.84 16.16 2.77
C SER A 103 -8.45 16.17 1.36
N HIS A 104 -7.81 16.85 0.40
CA HIS A 104 -8.26 16.86 -0.99
C HIS A 104 -8.14 15.50 -1.71
N TYR A 105 -7.42 14.53 -1.15
CA TYR A 105 -7.43 13.17 -1.68
C TYR A 105 -8.78 12.48 -1.51
N ALA A 106 -9.61 12.91 -0.55
CA ALA A 106 -10.98 12.43 -0.39
C ALA A 106 -11.83 12.64 -1.66
N TYR A 107 -11.61 13.73 -2.40
CA TYR A 107 -12.33 14.01 -3.66
C TYR A 107 -12.12 12.93 -4.72
N MET A 108 -10.96 12.25 -4.72
CA MET A 108 -10.71 11.16 -5.67
C MET A 108 -11.52 9.91 -5.35
N LEU A 109 -12.09 9.82 -4.15
CA LEU A 109 -12.78 8.64 -3.63
C LEU A 109 -14.31 8.77 -3.66
N GLU A 110 -14.84 9.97 -3.94
CA GLU A 110 -16.29 10.24 -3.94
C GLU A 110 -17.09 9.42 -4.96
N GLY A 111 -16.43 8.88 -5.99
CA GLY A 111 -17.05 7.99 -6.97
C GLY A 111 -17.32 6.57 -6.47
N PHE A 112 -16.79 6.17 -5.31
CA PHE A 112 -16.94 4.83 -4.75
C PHE A 112 -18.05 4.81 -3.68
N ALA A 113 -18.90 3.78 -3.74
CA ALA A 113 -19.97 3.60 -2.78
C ALA A 113 -19.44 3.20 -1.38
N ARG A 114 -18.30 2.52 -1.32
CA ARG A 114 -17.63 2.15 -0.07
C ARG A 114 -16.12 2.35 -0.18
N VAL A 115 -15.56 3.02 0.82
CA VAL A 115 -14.11 3.16 1.00
C VAL A 115 -13.66 2.31 2.18
N LEU A 116 -12.79 1.33 1.95
CA LEU A 116 -12.25 0.46 2.99
C LEU A 116 -10.87 0.97 3.40
N VAL A 117 -10.70 1.29 4.67
CA VAL A 117 -9.40 1.74 5.20
C VAL A 117 -8.76 0.59 5.95
N PHE A 118 -7.76 -0.03 5.34
CA PHE A 118 -6.99 -1.12 5.93
C PHE A 118 -5.98 -0.53 6.92
N GLY A 119 -6.28 -0.67 8.21
CA GLY A 119 -5.38 -0.25 9.28
C GLY A 119 -4.53 -1.44 9.73
N ASP A 120 -3.21 -1.28 9.66
CA ASP A 120 -2.28 -2.25 10.23
C ASP A 120 -2.53 -2.40 11.74
N ALA A 121 -2.18 -3.57 12.30
CA ALA A 121 -2.48 -3.87 13.70
C ALA A 121 -1.69 -3.02 14.73
N ASP A 122 -0.68 -2.27 14.29
CA ASP A 122 0.12 -1.43 15.17
C ASP A 122 -0.55 -0.08 15.53
N GLY A 123 0.03 0.63 16.51
CA GLY A 123 -0.54 1.88 16.99
C GLY A 123 -0.56 3.01 15.95
N ALA A 124 0.38 3.00 15.00
CA ALA A 124 0.44 4.00 13.94
C ALA A 124 -0.67 3.74 12.90
N GLY A 125 -0.90 2.47 12.54
CA GLY A 125 -1.92 2.11 11.58
C GLY A 125 -3.35 2.28 12.07
N LYS A 126 -3.58 2.12 13.37
CA LYS A 126 -4.86 2.50 13.99
C LYS A 126 -5.14 3.99 13.87
N GLN A 127 -4.17 4.85 14.20
CA GLN A 127 -4.32 6.30 14.08
C GLN A 127 -4.52 6.75 12.63
N PHE A 128 -3.82 6.10 11.69
CA PHE A 128 -4.01 6.33 10.26
C PHE A 128 -5.44 6.01 9.85
N ALA A 129 -5.96 4.83 10.22
CA ALA A 129 -7.31 4.42 9.87
C ALA A 129 -8.38 5.33 10.47
N GLU A 130 -8.26 5.67 11.77
CA GLU A 130 -9.17 6.59 12.46
C GLU A 130 -9.21 7.95 11.76
N ARG A 131 -8.04 8.52 11.45
CA ARG A 131 -7.96 9.82 10.79
C ARG A 131 -8.62 9.83 9.41
N LEU A 132 -8.42 8.78 8.62
CA LEU A 132 -9.02 8.68 7.29
C LEU A 132 -10.53 8.45 7.35
N VAL A 133 -11.01 7.72 8.35
CA VAL A 133 -12.45 7.49 8.53
C VAL A 133 -13.19 8.79 8.89
N GLU A 134 -12.54 9.69 9.63
CA GLU A 134 -13.08 11.04 9.90
C GLU A 134 -13.16 11.90 8.63
N ASP A 135 -12.13 11.84 7.78
CA ASP A 135 -12.02 12.71 6.60
C ASP A 135 -12.81 12.18 5.39
N ILE A 136 -13.14 10.88 5.33
CA ILE A 136 -13.76 10.22 4.17
C ILE A 136 -15.17 9.74 4.53
N HIS A 137 -16.18 10.39 3.97
CA HIS A 137 -17.57 10.00 4.17
C HIS A 137 -17.85 8.60 3.62
N GLY A 138 -18.62 7.78 4.37
CA GLY A 138 -18.98 6.42 3.95
C GLY A 138 -17.82 5.41 3.99
N SER A 139 -16.71 5.76 4.62
CA SER A 139 -15.58 4.85 4.79
C SER A 139 -15.73 3.94 6.01
N ARG A 140 -15.04 2.80 5.97
CA ARG A 140 -15.02 1.79 7.04
C ARG A 140 -13.59 1.32 7.30
N ALA A 141 -13.16 1.39 8.55
CA ALA A 141 -11.90 0.79 8.96
C ALA A 141 -12.00 -0.75 8.98
N ILE A 142 -10.98 -1.42 8.43
CA ILE A 142 -10.77 -2.86 8.47
C ILE A 142 -9.51 -3.10 9.29
N HIS A 143 -9.69 -3.61 10.51
CA HIS A 143 -8.59 -3.91 11.42
C HIS A 143 -8.19 -5.38 11.34
N PHE A 144 -6.89 -5.65 11.19
CA PHE A 144 -6.35 -7.01 11.19
C PHE A 144 -6.02 -7.50 12.62
N PRO A 145 -5.91 -8.82 12.84
CA PRO A 145 -5.38 -9.37 14.08
C PRO A 145 -3.95 -8.87 14.37
N ASP A 146 -3.55 -8.90 15.64
CA ASP A 146 -2.23 -8.42 16.07
C ASP A 146 -1.09 -9.06 15.25
N GLY A 147 -0.21 -8.20 14.72
CA GLY A 147 0.92 -8.62 13.88
C GLY A 147 0.61 -8.81 12.40
N HIS A 148 -0.63 -8.62 11.96
CA HIS A 148 -1.01 -8.69 10.56
C HIS A 148 -1.20 -7.31 9.90
N ASP A 149 -0.74 -7.26 8.65
CA ASP A 149 -1.08 -6.30 7.59
C ASP A 149 -1.86 -7.07 6.49
N VAL A 150 -2.30 -6.38 5.43
CA VAL A 150 -3.01 -7.03 4.31
C VAL A 150 -2.16 -8.16 3.71
N SER A 151 -0.87 -7.88 3.47
CA SER A 151 0.07 -8.80 2.84
C SER A 151 0.18 -10.13 3.60
N SER A 152 0.43 -10.05 4.91
CA SER A 152 0.61 -11.21 5.79
C SER A 152 -0.71 -11.93 6.05
N PHE A 153 -1.83 -11.22 6.19
CA PHE A 153 -3.15 -11.82 6.34
C PHE A 153 -3.52 -12.66 5.11
N VAL A 154 -3.33 -12.11 3.90
CA VAL A 154 -3.61 -12.85 2.66
C VAL A 154 -2.63 -14.01 2.47
N ALA A 155 -1.36 -13.85 2.85
CA ALA A 155 -0.39 -14.94 2.78
C ALA A 155 -0.75 -16.13 3.68
N GLU A 156 -1.40 -15.88 4.83
CA GLU A 156 -1.80 -16.92 5.78
C GLU A 156 -3.18 -17.51 5.48
N HIS A 157 -4.16 -16.67 5.17
CA HIS A 157 -5.58 -17.06 5.09
C HIS A 157 -6.16 -17.05 3.66
N GLY A 158 -5.42 -16.51 2.69
CA GLY A 158 -5.84 -16.41 1.30
C GLY A 158 -6.68 -15.16 0.98
N ALA A 159 -6.92 -14.95 -0.32
CA ALA A 159 -7.62 -13.77 -0.84
C ALA A 159 -9.12 -13.77 -0.49
N ASP A 160 -9.76 -14.94 -0.41
CA ASP A 160 -11.18 -15.04 -0.09
C ASP A 160 -11.47 -14.57 1.35
N ALA A 161 -10.60 -14.91 2.30
CA ALA A 161 -10.70 -14.42 3.67
C ALA A 161 -10.64 -12.89 3.76
N LEU A 162 -9.84 -12.24 2.90
CA LEU A 162 -9.82 -10.78 2.82
C LEU A 162 -11.16 -10.23 2.30
N ARG A 163 -11.71 -10.83 1.24
CA ARG A 163 -13.01 -10.42 0.66
C ARG A 163 -14.16 -10.58 1.66
N GLU A 164 -14.19 -11.68 2.40
CA GLU A 164 -15.19 -11.94 3.43
C GLU A 164 -15.13 -10.87 4.53
N ARG A 165 -13.92 -10.50 4.97
CA ARG A 165 -13.72 -9.44 5.96
C ARG A 165 -14.16 -8.04 5.46
N CYS A 166 -14.11 -7.83 4.15
CA CYS A 166 -14.47 -6.58 3.47
C CYS A 166 -15.95 -6.49 3.05
N SER A 167 -16.67 -7.61 3.08
CA SER A 167 -18.10 -7.66 2.78
C SER A 167 -18.91 -6.83 3.78
#